data_AF-A0A1S3XAF6-F1
#
_entry.id   AF-A0A1S3XAF6-F1
#
_cell.length_a   1.000
_cell.length_b   1.000
_cell.length_c   1.000
_cell.angle_alpha   90.00
_cell.angle_beta   90.00
_cell.angle_gamma   90.00
#
_symmetry.space_group_name_H-M   'P 1'
#
loop_
_entity.id
_entity.type
_entity.pdbx_description
1 polymer ?
#
loop_
_entity_poly.entity_id
_entity_poly.type
_entity_poly.pdbx_seq_one_letter_code
_entity_poly.pdbx_strand_id
1 'polypeptide(L)'
;MSKIEEVDPHVKSYLYDFGYHRWSRVHATVNRTWTMTSNIAESLNALTKDARELLIFDLLEYMRTLLERWTNEKLLKAKGTFTFFGAKFNKELDDNRTLSQKLRVRASTDHIHIVLDGVKRYIVCLENKKCSCGQFQLEELHVRMLWQH
;
A
#
# COMPACT_ATOMS: atom_id res chain seq x y z
N MET A 1 -18.17 18.97 -8.47
CA MET A 1 -19.33 18.41 -9.18
C MET A 1 -19.79 19.26 -10.33
N SER A 2 -20.05 20.57 -10.17
CA SER A 2 -20.46 21.45 -11.30
C SER A 2 -19.49 21.42 -12.48
N LYS A 3 -18.17 21.40 -12.23
CA LYS A 3 -17.16 21.29 -13.30
C LYS A 3 -17.17 19.96 -14.08
N ILE A 4 -17.68 18.88 -13.50
CA ILE A 4 -17.78 17.55 -14.18
C ILE A 4 -19.07 17.50 -15.00
N GLU A 5 -20.13 18.12 -14.50
CA GLU A 5 -21.41 18.27 -15.18
C GLU A 5 -21.31 19.12 -16.46
N GLU A 6 -20.41 20.11 -16.47
CA GLU A 6 -20.07 20.90 -17.66
C GLU A 6 -19.36 20.09 -18.75
N VAL A 7 -18.66 19.00 -18.39
CA VAL A 7 -17.95 18.15 -19.35
C VAL A 7 -18.87 17.07 -19.91
N ASP A 8 -19.57 16.34 -19.04
CA ASP A 8 -20.57 15.34 -19.45
C ASP A 8 -21.55 15.02 -18.29
N PRO A 9 -22.85 15.27 -18.47
CA PRO A 9 -23.88 14.91 -17.49
C PRO A 9 -23.96 13.41 -17.16
N HIS A 10 -23.65 12.52 -18.10
CA HIS A 10 -23.71 11.06 -17.91
C HIS A 10 -22.52 10.55 -17.07
N VAL A 11 -21.38 11.24 -17.14
CA VAL A 11 -20.23 10.96 -16.29
C VAL A 11 -20.56 11.31 -14.84
N LYS A 12 -21.35 12.38 -14.60
CA LYS A 12 -21.82 12.74 -13.26
C LYS A 12 -22.64 11.62 -12.62
N SER A 13 -23.64 11.08 -13.31
CA SER A 13 -24.50 10.01 -12.77
C SER A 13 -23.68 8.75 -12.49
N TYR A 14 -22.85 8.32 -13.45
CA TYR A 14 -21.96 7.17 -13.28
C TYR A 14 -21.04 7.31 -12.06
N LEU A 15 -20.44 8.48 -11.85
CA LEU A 15 -19.56 8.73 -10.69
C LEU A 15 -20.32 8.74 -9.36
N TYR A 16 -21.55 9.26 -9.32
CA TYR A 16 -22.39 9.19 -8.13
C TYR A 16 -22.71 7.74 -7.76
N ASP A 17 -23.11 6.93 -8.74
CA ASP A 17 -23.43 5.51 -8.53
C ASP A 17 -22.19 4.70 -8.12
N PHE A 18 -21.02 5.04 -8.68
CA PHE A 18 -19.75 4.42 -8.34
C PHE A 18 -19.30 4.69 -6.88
N GLY A 19 -19.79 5.77 -6.28
CA GLY A 19 -19.58 6.11 -4.87
C GLY A 19 -18.26 6.84 -4.61
N TYR A 20 -18.34 7.94 -3.85
CA TYR A 20 -17.24 8.85 -3.54
C TYR A 20 -15.96 8.17 -2.99
N HIS A 21 -16.12 7.08 -2.23
CA HIS A 21 -15.00 6.33 -1.65
C HIS A 21 -14.09 5.65 -2.70
N ARG A 22 -14.58 5.51 -3.95
CA ARG A 22 -13.85 4.86 -5.06
C ARG A 22 -13.25 5.83 -6.07
N TRP A 23 -13.50 7.14 -5.91
CA TRP A 23 -13.03 8.13 -6.88
C TRP A 23 -11.51 8.26 -6.88
N SER A 24 -10.92 8.49 -8.05
CA SER A 24 -9.49 8.69 -8.20
C SER A 24 -9.07 10.03 -7.58
N ARG A 25 -8.42 9.95 -6.41
CA ARG A 25 -7.44 10.86 -5.73
C ARG A 25 -7.63 12.38 -5.68
N VAL A 26 -8.42 13.02 -6.55
CA VAL A 26 -8.60 14.48 -6.64
C VAL A 26 -9.40 15.05 -5.45
N HIS A 27 -10.01 14.19 -4.63
CA HIS A 27 -10.75 14.58 -3.42
C HIS A 27 -10.26 13.95 -2.11
N ALA A 28 -9.09 13.30 -2.11
CA ALA A 28 -8.52 12.81 -0.85
C ALA A 28 -7.90 13.98 -0.07
N THR A 29 -8.42 14.26 1.14
CA THR A 29 -7.89 15.28 2.08
C THR A 29 -6.48 14.95 2.58
N VAL A 30 -5.98 13.75 2.27
CA VAL A 30 -4.65 13.28 2.62
C VAL A 30 -3.75 13.44 1.41
N ASN A 31 -2.66 14.18 1.60
CA ASN A 31 -1.64 14.45 0.59
C ASN A 31 -0.92 13.14 0.22
N ARG A 32 -1.52 12.34 -0.67
CA ARG A 32 -0.89 11.14 -1.23
C ARG A 32 0.12 11.61 -2.26
N THR A 33 1.34 11.89 -1.84
CA THR A 33 2.51 12.06 -2.72
C THR A 33 2.86 10.72 -3.35
N TRP A 34 2.22 10.43 -4.48
CA TRP A 34 2.70 9.44 -5.45
C TRP A 34 2.27 9.94 -6.83
N THR A 35 3.11 10.83 -7.34
CA THR A 35 3.53 10.94 -8.74
C THR A 35 2.58 10.28 -9.74
N MET A 36 1.53 11.01 -10.11
CA MET A 36 0.91 10.82 -11.41
C MET A 36 1.88 11.49 -12.40
N THR A 37 2.67 10.71 -13.12
CA THR A 37 3.49 11.23 -14.22
C THR A 37 3.13 10.49 -15.48
N SER A 38 2.62 11.20 -16.49
CA SER A 38 2.55 10.71 -17.88
C SER A 38 3.88 10.10 -18.32
N ASN A 39 4.99 10.56 -17.73
CA ASN A 39 6.33 10.01 -17.85
C ASN A 39 6.43 8.48 -17.67
N ILE A 40 5.60 7.82 -16.83
CA ILE A 40 5.66 6.35 -16.72
C ILE A 40 5.14 5.70 -18.00
N ALA A 41 3.98 6.12 -18.49
CA ALA A 41 3.41 5.58 -19.72
C ALA A 41 4.30 5.91 -20.93
N GLU A 42 4.81 7.15 -21.01
CA GLU A 42 5.76 7.57 -22.04
C GLU A 42 7.08 6.80 -21.98
N SER A 43 7.68 6.64 -20.79
CA SER A 43 8.90 5.86 -20.61
C SER A 43 8.70 4.38 -20.94
N LEU A 44 7.57 3.79 -20.55
CA LEU A 44 7.23 2.41 -20.88
C LEU A 44 7.04 2.24 -22.39
N ASN A 45 6.36 3.19 -23.04
CA ASN A 45 6.18 3.20 -24.48
C ASN A 45 7.51 3.35 -25.23
N ALA A 46 8.43 4.18 -24.73
CA ALA A 46 9.77 4.32 -25.29
C ALA A 46 10.61 3.05 -25.11
N LEU A 47 10.61 2.46 -23.91
CA LEU A 47 11.35 1.23 -23.59
C LEU A 47 10.86 0.01 -24.36
N THR A 48 9.57 -0.04 -24.67
CA THR A 48 8.93 -1.19 -25.35
C THR A 48 8.79 -1.00 -26.85
N LYS A 49 9.27 0.12 -27.40
CA LYS A 49 9.08 0.49 -28.81
C LYS A 49 9.56 -0.62 -29.75
N ASP A 50 10.79 -1.09 -29.56
CA ASP A 50 11.41 -2.08 -30.44
C ASP A 50 10.90 -3.50 -30.14
N ALA A 51 10.49 -3.77 -28.89
CA ALA A 51 9.92 -5.06 -28.48
C ALA A 51 8.52 -5.31 -29.07
N ARG A 52 7.80 -4.27 -29.53
CA ARG A 52 6.49 -4.40 -30.19
C ARG A 52 6.55 -5.01 -31.59
N GLU A 53 7.72 -5.03 -32.19
CA GLU A 53 7.95 -5.69 -33.48
C GLU A 53 8.14 -7.20 -33.31
N LEU A 54 8.27 -7.68 -32.07
CA LEU A 54 8.37 -9.09 -31.74
C LEU A 54 7.01 -9.78 -31.76
N LEU A 55 7.02 -11.11 -31.84
CA LEU A 55 5.81 -11.91 -31.65
C LEU A 55 5.23 -11.66 -30.26
N ILE A 56 3.91 -11.82 -30.11
CA ILE A 56 3.18 -11.55 -28.86
C ILE A 56 3.82 -12.26 -27.67
N PHE A 57 4.29 -13.49 -27.87
CA PHE A 57 4.95 -14.26 -26.82
C PHE A 57 6.26 -13.62 -26.35
N ASP A 58 7.12 -13.21 -27.28
CA ASP A 58 8.42 -12.60 -26.99
C ASP A 58 8.26 -11.22 -26.34
N LEU A 59 7.24 -10.45 -26.74
CA LEU A 59 6.88 -9.20 -26.10
C LEU A 59 6.46 -9.40 -24.64
N LEU A 60 5.63 -10.42 -24.35
CA LEU A 60 5.20 -10.72 -22.98
C LEU A 60 6.38 -11.15 -22.09
N GLU A 61 7.29 -11.94 -22.63
CA GLU A 61 8.51 -12.38 -21.93
C GLU A 61 9.45 -11.20 -21.65
N TYR A 62 9.61 -10.30 -22.63
CA TYR A 62 10.36 -9.05 -22.46
C TYR A 62 9.75 -8.16 -21.37
N MET A 63 8.43 -8.01 -21.36
CA MET A 63 7.73 -7.21 -20.34
C MET A 63 7.85 -7.81 -18.95
N ARG A 64 7.75 -9.14 -18.82
CA ARG A 64 7.93 -9.84 -17.54
C ARG A 64 9.32 -9.59 -16.97
N THR A 65 10.36 -9.84 -17.76
CA THR A 65 11.76 -9.68 -17.33
C THR A 65 12.11 -8.23 -16.97
N LEU A 66 11.54 -7.25 -17.69
CA LEU A 66 11.70 -5.82 -17.39
C LEU A 66 11.08 -5.47 -16.03
N LEU A 67 9.86 -5.92 -15.76
CA LEU A 67 9.17 -5.67 -14.49
C LEU A 67 9.85 -6.37 -13.32
N GLU A 68 10.30 -7.61 -13.51
CA GLU A 68 11.06 -8.36 -12.51
C GLU A 68 12.36 -7.64 -12.13
N ARG A 69 13.14 -7.20 -13.13
CA ARG A 69 14.37 -6.44 -12.91
C ARG A 69 14.09 -5.16 -12.14
N TRP A 70 13.11 -4.38 -12.58
CA TRP A 70 12.77 -3.11 -11.93
C TRP A 70 12.32 -3.31 -10.48
N THR A 71 11.52 -4.34 -10.22
CA THR A 71 11.06 -4.70 -8.88
C THR A 71 12.23 -5.13 -7.99
N ASN A 72 13.14 -5.96 -8.52
CA ASN A 72 14.33 -6.40 -7.80
C ASN A 72 15.26 -5.24 -7.46
N GLU A 73 15.52 -4.33 -8.40
CA GLU A 73 16.32 -3.12 -8.14
C GLU A 73 15.69 -2.23 -7.07
N LYS A 74 14.37 -2.03 -7.11
CA LYS A 74 13.64 -1.26 -6.10
C LYS A 74 13.71 -1.93 -4.74
N LEU A 75 13.56 -3.25 -4.67
CA LEU A 75 13.65 -4.03 -3.44
C LEU A 75 15.06 -4.01 -2.86
N LEU A 76 16.10 -4.14 -3.69
CA LEU A 76 17.49 -4.01 -3.27
C LEU A 76 17.80 -2.61 -2.74
N LYS A 77 17.33 -1.55 -3.43
CA LYS A 77 17.45 -0.18 -2.93
C LYS A 77 16.71 0.01 -1.62
N ALA A 78 15.48 -0.50 -1.47
CA ALA A 78 14.73 -0.40 -0.23
C ALA A 78 15.44 -1.12 0.94
N LYS A 79 15.99 -2.32 0.70
CA LYS A 79 16.78 -3.07 1.68
C LYS A 79 18.07 -2.35 2.08
N GLY A 80 18.75 -1.70 1.14
CA GLY A 80 19.98 -0.96 1.40
C GLY A 80 19.77 0.45 1.94
N THR A 81 18.55 0.99 1.84
CA THR A 81 18.22 2.33 2.29
C THR A 81 17.62 2.28 3.69
N PHE A 82 18.44 2.42 4.72
CA PHE A 82 17.97 2.86 6.04
C PHE A 82 17.62 4.35 5.95
N THR A 83 16.47 4.66 5.35
CA THR A 83 15.93 6.01 5.43
C THR A 83 15.21 6.13 6.76
N PHE A 84 15.65 7.07 7.58
CA PHE A 84 14.77 7.70 8.55
C PHE A 84 13.56 8.17 7.71
N PHE A 85 12.34 7.73 8.04
CA PHE A 85 11.14 8.31 7.43
C PHE A 85 11.12 9.85 7.65
N GLY A 86 10.17 10.60 7.11
CA GLY A 86 10.01 12.00 7.55
C GLY A 86 9.92 12.06 9.08
N ALA A 87 10.46 13.11 9.73
CA ALA A 87 10.57 13.19 11.20
C ALA A 87 9.28 12.81 11.95
N LYS A 88 8.12 13.16 11.38
CA LYS A 88 6.79 12.77 11.87
C LYS A 88 6.60 11.25 11.99
N PHE A 89 6.94 10.50 10.95
CA PHE A 89 6.73 9.05 10.90
C PHE A 89 7.72 8.29 11.78
N ASN A 90 8.97 8.75 11.92
CA ASN A 90 9.87 8.10 12.88
C ASN A 90 9.46 8.38 14.32
N LYS A 91 8.95 9.58 14.61
CA LYS A 91 8.40 9.85 15.93
C LYS A 91 7.23 8.91 16.22
N GLU A 92 6.32 8.73 15.27
CA GLU A 92 5.20 7.80 15.39
C GLU A 92 5.66 6.35 15.55
N LEU A 93 6.69 5.91 14.82
CA LEU A 93 7.29 4.60 14.98
C LEU A 93 7.97 4.42 16.35
N ASP A 94 8.65 5.44 16.86
CA ASP A 94 9.32 5.41 18.16
C ASP A 94 8.31 5.43 19.33
N ASP A 95 7.25 6.21 19.19
CA ASP A 95 6.10 6.22 20.10
C ASP A 95 5.43 4.83 20.11
N ASN A 96 5.16 4.25 18.93
CA ASN A 96 4.60 2.90 18.79
C ASN A 96 5.52 1.81 19.36
N ARG A 97 6.83 1.93 19.17
CA ARG A 97 7.83 1.02 19.75
C ARG A 97 7.78 1.08 21.28
N THR A 98 7.73 2.28 21.84
CA THR A 98 7.64 2.52 23.30
C THR A 98 6.33 1.99 23.88
N LEU A 99 5.21 2.18 23.18
CA LEU A 99 3.92 1.62 23.56
C LEU A 99 3.94 0.08 23.51
N SER A 100 4.51 -0.50 22.44
CA SER A 100 4.59 -1.95 22.27
C SER A 100 5.39 -2.64 23.37
N GLN A 101 6.39 -1.99 23.97
CA GLN A 101 7.14 -2.57 25.10
C GLN A 101 6.27 -2.81 26.34
N LYS A 102 5.14 -2.10 26.47
CA LYS A 102 4.18 -2.29 27.57
C LYS A 102 3.16 -3.38 27.28
N LEU A 103 3.05 -3.80 26.02
CA LEU A 103 2.09 -4.81 25.60
C LEU A 103 2.64 -6.21 25.86
N ARG A 104 1.81 -7.08 26.43
CA ARG A 104 2.15 -8.49 26.61
C ARG A 104 1.36 -9.35 25.64
N VAL A 105 2.06 -10.03 24.74
CA VAL A 105 1.45 -10.94 23.76
C VAL A 105 1.45 -12.37 24.32
N ARG A 106 0.33 -13.07 24.18
CA ARG A 106 0.19 -14.50 24.47
C ARG A 106 -0.40 -15.20 23.26
N ALA A 107 0.28 -16.22 22.76
CA ALA A 107 -0.30 -17.08 21.74
C ALA A 107 -1.38 -17.98 22.35
N SER A 108 -2.56 -18.02 21.73
CA SER A 108 -3.59 -19.01 22.04
C SER A 108 -3.53 -20.19 21.06
N THR A 109 -3.20 -19.89 19.80
CA THR A 109 -2.96 -20.83 18.70
C THR A 109 -1.94 -20.19 17.75
N ASP A 110 -1.53 -20.90 16.69
CA ASP A 110 -0.58 -20.38 15.68
C ASP A 110 -1.03 -19.06 15.02
N HIS A 111 -2.35 -18.88 14.87
CA HIS A 111 -2.93 -17.71 14.18
C HIS A 111 -3.66 -16.74 15.10
N ILE A 112 -3.82 -17.06 16.40
CA ILE A 112 -4.60 -16.25 17.35
C ILE A 112 -3.71 -15.84 18.50
N HIS A 113 -3.53 -14.53 18.63
CA HIS A 113 -2.77 -13.91 19.70
C HIS A 113 -3.66 -13.02 20.55
N ILE A 114 -3.42 -13.07 21.84
CA ILE A 114 -4.02 -12.22 22.84
C ILE A 114 -2.99 -11.16 23.20
N VAL A 115 -3.32 -9.90 22.97
CA VAL A 115 -2.49 -8.75 23.36
C VAL A 115 -3.08 -8.12 24.60
N LEU A 116 -2.28 -8.00 25.66
CA LEU A 116 -2.66 -7.39 26.93
C LEU A 116 -2.02 -6.00 27.05
N ASP A 117 -2.85 -5.01 27.36
CA ASP A 117 -2.47 -3.62 27.63
C ASP A 117 -3.00 -3.24 29.01
N GLY A 118 -2.23 -3.53 30.06
CA GLY A 118 -2.69 -3.45 31.44
C GLY A 118 -3.90 -4.37 31.69
N VAL A 119 -5.07 -3.77 31.93
CA VAL A 119 -6.35 -4.48 32.13
C VAL A 119 -7.10 -4.77 30.84
N LYS A 120 -6.73 -4.11 29.72
CA LYS A 120 -7.39 -4.29 28.43
C LYS A 120 -6.83 -5.52 27.72
N ARG A 121 -7.70 -6.22 27.01
CA ARG A 121 -7.36 -7.42 26.24
C ARG A 121 -7.87 -7.28 24.82
N TYR A 122 -6.98 -7.54 23.86
CA TYR A 122 -7.29 -7.55 22.44
C TYR A 122 -7.03 -8.93 21.85
N ILE A 123 -7.88 -9.35 20.92
CA ILE A 123 -7.74 -10.61 20.19
C ILE A 123 -7.31 -10.25 18.77
N VAL A 124 -6.17 -10.77 18.35
CA VAL A 124 -5.57 -10.58 17.03
C VAL A 124 -5.55 -11.92 16.32
N CYS A 125 -6.22 -12.01 15.18
CA CYS A 125 -6.19 -13.15 14.28
C CYS A 125 -5.36 -12.79 13.05
N LEU A 126 -4.18 -13.40 12.91
CA LEU A 126 -3.25 -13.11 11.81
C LEU A 126 -3.74 -13.68 10.47
N GLU A 127 -4.35 -14.87 10.49
CA GLU A 127 -4.91 -15.52 9.29
C GLU A 127 -6.00 -14.65 8.63
N ASN A 128 -6.97 -14.21 9.44
CA ASN A 128 -8.07 -13.38 8.97
C ASN A 128 -7.74 -11.88 8.95
N LYS A 129 -6.53 -11.48 9.36
CA LYS A 129 -6.10 -10.09 9.45
C LYS A 129 -7.08 -9.21 10.24
N LYS A 130 -7.51 -9.68 11.42
CA LYS A 130 -8.49 -8.96 12.28
C LYS A 130 -7.94 -8.73 13.68
N CYS A 131 -8.08 -7.50 14.18
CA CYS A 131 -7.97 -7.19 15.61
C CYS A 131 -9.36 -6.85 16.16
N SER A 132 -9.65 -7.26 17.40
CA SER A 132 -10.83 -6.80 18.15
C SER A 132 -10.84 -5.28 18.39
N CYS A 133 -9.66 -4.65 18.32
CA CYS A 133 -9.47 -3.20 18.36
C CYS A 133 -9.75 -2.49 17.03
N GLY A 134 -9.90 -3.22 15.92
CA GLY A 134 -10.07 -2.65 14.58
C GLY A 134 -8.80 -2.08 13.92
N GLN A 135 -7.72 -1.90 14.68
CA GLN A 135 -6.51 -1.22 14.20
C GLN A 135 -5.79 -1.98 13.07
N PHE A 136 -5.76 -3.32 13.16
CA PHE A 136 -5.15 -4.17 12.14
C PHE A 136 -5.82 -4.01 10.77
N GLN A 137 -7.11 -3.67 10.76
CA GLN A 137 -7.91 -3.46 9.56
C GLN A 137 -7.73 -2.05 8.98
N LEU A 138 -7.34 -1.07 9.80
CA LEU A 138 -7.13 0.32 9.38
C LEU A 138 -5.74 0.57 8.81
N GLU A 139 -4.73 -0.13 9.31
CA GLU A 139 -3.35 0.19 8.97
C GLU A 139 -2.87 -0.40 7.63
N GLU A 140 -3.58 -1.39 7.04
CA GLU A 140 -3.21 -2.08 5.78
C GLU A 140 -1.70 -2.39 5.62
N LEU A 141 -0.96 -2.44 6.73
CA LEU A 141 0.46 -2.68 6.73
C LEU A 141 0.63 -4.13 6.29
N HIS A 142 1.32 -4.34 5.17
CA HIS A 142 1.68 -5.66 4.72
C HIS A 142 2.58 -6.31 5.78
N VAL A 143 1.95 -7.07 6.67
CA VAL A 143 2.58 -7.78 7.78
C VAL A 143 3.41 -8.94 7.20
N ARG A 144 4.61 -8.62 6.72
CA ARG A 144 5.69 -9.58 6.50
C ARG A 144 7.01 -9.17 7.15
N MET A 145 7.14 -7.93 7.63
CA MET A 145 8.41 -7.42 8.18
C MET A 145 8.40 -7.08 9.68
N LEU A 146 7.27 -7.17 10.38
CA LEU A 146 7.17 -6.68 11.77
C LEU A 146 7.09 -7.77 12.85
N TRP A 147 7.05 -9.06 12.49
CA TRP A 147 6.95 -10.16 13.45
C TRP A 147 7.98 -11.28 13.20
N GLN A 148 9.23 -10.89 12.93
CA GLN A 148 10.38 -11.78 13.07
C GLN A 148 11.29 -11.22 14.15
N HIS A 149 10.92 -11.47 15.39
CA HIS A 149 11.83 -11.63 16.52
C HIS A 149 11.15 -12.47 17.60
#